data_AF-A0A3P8VZH4-F1
#
_entry.id   AF-A0A3P8VZH4-F1
#
_cell.length_a   1.000
_cell.length_b   1.000
_cell.length_c   1.000
_cell.angle_alpha   90.00
_cell.angle_beta   90.00
_cell.angle_gamma   90.00
#
_symmetry.space_group_name_H-M   'P 1'
#
loop_
_entity.id
_entity.type
_entity.pdbx_description
1 polymer ?
#
loop_
_entity_poly.entity_id
_entity_poly.type
_entity_poly.pdbx_seq_one_letter_code
_entity_poly.pdbx_strand_id
1 'polypeptide(L)'
;MSFSSPRHSSYRKMFSGDKVALRSYSSRQYSSPALRSSSRGTLSVSSAPTVYAAKTQRLRSSSAMPRLASENLDFSLSDAINTEFITNRTNEKAQMQSLNDRFANYIDKVRFLEQQNKILLAELEQLRGKGTTRVGDLYEDEMRELRRQVDQLTSEKARVEVHRDNLVDDVDRMREKLQDEIAQREEAESNMHSFRQDVDNAALARLDLERKVDSLQEEINFLKKLHDEEMLELQNQIQQQQHVQVDMDLAKPDLTAALRDVRLQYENLATKNIHESEEWYKSKFADLNDAAARNTDALRLAKQEANDYRRQIQALTCEVDALKGSNESLERQMRELEENFSQESNGYQDTIGRLEEDIHNMKDEMARHLREYQELLNVKMALDIEIATYRKLLEGEESRISAPLPNLSALSLRESMHEAKPHAEATTTRKVLIKTIETRDGQVINESTQNHDDLE
;
A
#
# COMPACT_ATOMS: atom_id res chain seq x y z
N MET A 1 -65.28 -4.02 14.06
CA MET A 1 -64.62 -4.61 15.24
C MET A 1 -63.23 -5.03 14.78
N SER A 2 -62.08 -4.51 15.20
CA SER A 2 -61.70 -3.50 16.18
C SER A 2 -60.29 -3.05 15.78
N PHE A 3 -60.04 -1.75 15.79
CA PHE A 3 -58.77 -1.10 15.44
C PHE A 3 -57.70 -1.29 16.54
N SER A 4 -56.43 -1.27 16.15
CA SER A 4 -55.33 -0.78 16.99
C SER A 4 -54.20 -0.23 16.13
N SER A 5 -54.13 1.10 16.04
CA SER A 5 -52.98 1.87 15.54
C SER A 5 -52.18 2.46 16.73
N PRO A 6 -50.95 2.96 16.52
CA PRO A 6 -49.88 3.04 17.51
C PRO A 6 -49.93 4.32 18.38
N ARG A 7 -49.27 4.26 19.53
CA ARG A 7 -49.04 5.43 20.40
C ARG A 7 -47.74 6.14 20.01
N HIS A 8 -47.86 7.39 19.60
CA HIS A 8 -46.79 8.40 19.62
C HIS A 8 -46.35 8.69 21.06
N SER A 9 -45.06 8.97 21.26
CA SER A 9 -44.58 9.70 22.43
C SER A 9 -43.61 10.80 21.97
N SER A 10 -44.05 12.04 22.16
CA SER A 10 -43.31 13.27 21.91
C SER A 10 -43.08 13.92 23.26
N TYR A 11 -41.84 14.00 23.74
CA TYR A 11 -41.49 14.97 24.77
C TYR A 11 -40.09 15.57 24.58
N ARG A 12 -40.16 16.84 24.21
CA ARG A 12 -39.17 17.93 24.23
C ARG A 12 -38.40 18.03 25.55
N LYS A 13 -37.07 18.21 25.47
CA LYS A 13 -36.33 19.13 26.36
C LYS A 13 -35.01 19.59 25.73
N MET A 14 -34.95 20.90 25.55
CA MET A 14 -33.78 21.69 25.20
C MET A 14 -32.85 21.77 26.42
N PHE A 15 -31.55 21.61 26.21
CA PHE A 15 -30.54 22.34 26.96
C PHE A 15 -29.37 22.66 26.02
N SER A 16 -29.18 23.95 25.78
CA SER A 16 -27.96 24.54 25.22
C SER A 16 -26.78 24.35 26.17
N GLY A 17 -25.58 24.28 25.62
CA GLY A 17 -24.33 24.35 26.36
C GLY A 17 -23.12 24.19 25.46
N ASP A 18 -22.65 25.32 24.92
CA ASP A 18 -21.38 25.49 24.23
C ASP A 18 -20.22 24.75 24.89
N LYS A 19 -19.39 24.04 24.11
CA LYS A 19 -17.92 24.04 24.27
C LYS A 19 -17.23 23.88 22.92
N VAL A 20 -16.70 25.01 22.48
CA VAL A 20 -15.62 25.18 21.50
C VAL A 20 -14.41 24.33 21.91
N ALA A 21 -13.89 23.52 20.99
CA ALA A 21 -12.58 22.89 21.13
C ALA A 21 -11.74 23.19 19.88
N LEU A 22 -11.01 24.31 19.92
CA LEU A 22 -9.87 24.53 19.04
C LEU A 22 -8.78 23.52 19.44
N ARG A 23 -8.35 22.70 18.48
CA ARG A 23 -7.11 21.92 18.61
C ARG A 23 -5.92 22.80 18.26
N SER A 24 -5.10 23.09 19.25
CA SER A 24 -3.81 23.77 19.09
C SER A 24 -2.77 22.80 18.50
N TYR A 25 -2.23 23.15 17.34
CA TYR A 25 -0.99 22.57 16.81
C TYR A 25 0.19 23.10 17.62
N SER A 26 0.89 22.21 18.33
CA SER A 26 2.13 22.51 19.04
C SER A 26 3.31 22.14 18.15
N SER A 27 4.06 23.16 17.76
CA SER A 27 5.35 23.08 17.09
C SER A 27 6.40 22.43 18.00
N ARG A 28 6.96 21.30 17.57
CA ARG A 28 8.19 20.75 18.17
C ARG A 28 9.37 21.08 17.27
N GLN A 29 10.12 22.10 17.69
CA GLN A 29 11.44 22.43 17.20
C GLN A 29 12.43 21.35 17.65
N TYR A 30 13.14 20.74 16.70
CA TYR A 30 14.30 19.88 16.96
C TYR A 30 15.55 20.76 16.88
N SER A 31 16.19 21.01 18.03
CA SER A 31 17.45 21.72 18.12
C SER A 31 18.57 20.70 18.40
N SER A 32 19.44 20.49 17.42
CA SER A 32 20.68 19.72 17.58
C SER A 32 21.78 20.62 18.16
N PRO A 33 22.55 20.18 19.17
CA PRO A 33 23.83 20.81 19.47
C PRO A 33 25.01 19.92 19.05
N ALA A 34 25.84 20.53 18.19
CA ALA A 34 27.29 20.54 18.15
C ALA A 34 28.12 19.38 18.74
N LEU A 35 28.92 18.84 17.82
CA LEU A 35 30.22 18.20 17.94
C LEU A 35 31.05 18.65 19.16
N ARG A 36 31.49 17.69 19.98
CA ARG A 36 32.64 17.84 20.87
C ARG A 36 33.73 16.83 20.48
N SER A 37 34.81 17.40 19.95
CA SER A 37 36.13 16.80 19.85
C SER A 37 36.65 16.43 21.24
N SER A 38 37.06 15.18 21.42
CA SER A 38 37.90 14.74 22.54
C SER A 38 39.09 13.98 21.96
N SER A 39 40.21 14.67 21.88
CA SER A 39 41.53 14.08 21.72
C SER A 39 41.98 13.51 23.06
N ARG A 40 42.32 12.22 23.08
CA ARG A 40 43.12 11.65 24.17
C ARG A 40 44.09 10.65 23.57
N GLY A 41 45.37 10.98 23.72
CA GLY A 41 46.48 10.30 23.09
C GLY A 41 46.84 8.97 23.73
N THR A 42 47.60 8.20 22.96
CA THR A 42 48.50 7.17 23.45
C THR A 42 49.75 7.19 22.59
N LEU A 43 50.87 7.56 23.20
CA LEU A 43 52.22 7.36 22.66
C LEU A 43 52.49 5.87 22.59
N SER A 44 52.87 5.37 21.41
CA SER A 44 53.51 4.06 21.28
C SER A 44 54.83 4.25 20.53
N VAL A 45 55.93 4.11 21.27
CA VAL A 45 57.28 3.97 20.75
C VAL A 45 57.61 2.48 20.83
N SER A 46 57.85 1.84 19.70
CA SER A 46 58.50 0.53 19.67
C SER A 46 59.64 0.57 18.67
N SER A 47 60.87 0.60 19.19
CA SER A 47 62.10 0.39 18.47
C SER A 47 62.52 -1.07 18.61
N ALA A 48 62.83 -1.71 17.48
CA ALA A 48 63.43 -3.03 17.41
C ALA A 48 64.89 -3.01 17.89
N PRO A 49 65.42 -4.07 18.52
CA PRO A 49 66.82 -4.13 18.87
C PRO A 49 67.66 -4.72 17.72
N THR A 50 68.73 -4.01 17.40
CA THR A 50 69.82 -4.42 16.51
C THR A 50 70.72 -5.42 17.23
N VAL A 51 71.02 -6.54 16.58
CA VAL A 51 71.92 -7.59 17.05
C VAL A 51 73.37 -7.22 16.72
N TYR A 52 74.22 -7.00 17.72
CA TYR A 52 75.67 -6.93 17.53
C TYR A 52 76.30 -8.30 17.77
N ALA A 53 76.86 -8.88 16.71
CA ALA A 53 77.68 -10.08 16.77
C ALA A 53 79.12 -9.70 17.19
N ALA A 54 79.53 -10.06 18.39
CA ALA A 54 80.92 -9.96 18.84
C ALA A 54 81.64 -11.30 18.62
N LYS A 55 82.60 -11.30 17.70
CA LYS A 55 83.44 -12.45 17.36
C LYS A 55 84.57 -12.58 18.38
N THR A 56 84.64 -13.73 19.04
CA THR A 56 85.75 -14.16 19.89
C THR A 56 87.02 -14.40 19.07
N GLN A 57 88.18 -13.91 19.52
CA GLN A 57 89.45 -14.53 19.17
C GLN A 57 90.50 -14.42 20.28
N ARG A 58 91.14 -15.57 20.53
CA ARG A 58 92.06 -15.88 21.62
C ARG A 58 93.47 -15.31 21.40
N LEU A 59 94.06 -14.89 22.50
CA LEU A 59 95.46 -15.03 22.96
C LEU A 59 96.50 -15.55 21.94
N ARG A 60 97.61 -14.81 21.81
CA ARG A 60 98.97 -15.37 21.71
C ARG A 60 100.00 -14.34 22.16
N SER A 61 100.57 -14.59 23.34
CA SER A 61 101.86 -14.05 23.78
C SER A 61 102.97 -14.89 23.16
N SER A 62 103.99 -14.25 22.59
CA SER A 62 105.28 -14.86 22.34
C SER A 62 106.38 -13.89 22.78
N SER A 63 106.97 -14.24 23.91
CA SER A 63 108.17 -13.66 24.49
C SER A 63 109.41 -13.87 23.62
N ALA A 64 110.30 -12.88 23.59
CA ALA A 64 111.73 -13.07 23.41
C ALA A 64 112.47 -12.20 24.44
N MET A 65 113.29 -12.83 25.26
CA MET A 65 114.25 -12.27 26.23
C MET A 65 115.47 -13.23 26.23
N PRO A 66 116.64 -12.88 26.78
CA PRO A 66 117.31 -11.59 26.93
C PRO A 66 118.82 -11.71 26.56
N ARG A 67 119.63 -10.66 26.79
CA ARG A 67 121.08 -10.81 26.98
C ARG A 67 121.49 -10.31 28.36
N LEU A 68 122.31 -11.13 29.00
CA LEU A 68 122.69 -11.12 30.41
C LEU A 68 123.84 -10.16 30.68
N ALA A 69 123.81 -9.49 31.82
CA ALA A 69 125.00 -9.09 32.56
C ALA A 69 124.77 -9.46 34.03
N SER A 70 125.75 -10.19 34.56
CA SER A 70 125.88 -10.77 35.90
C SER A 70 125.80 -9.73 37.01
N GLU A 71 125.13 -10.06 38.13
CA GLU A 71 125.76 -10.15 39.46
C GLU A 71 124.77 -10.49 40.58
N ASN A 72 125.17 -11.47 41.40
CA ASN A 72 124.88 -11.73 42.83
C ASN A 72 123.43 -11.98 43.32
N LEU A 73 123.28 -13.10 44.02
CA LEU A 73 122.06 -13.74 44.51
C LEU A 73 121.54 -13.15 45.84
N ASP A 74 120.21 -13.02 45.96
CA ASP A 74 119.48 -13.10 47.24
C ASP A 74 118.11 -13.79 47.02
N PHE A 75 117.95 -15.02 47.52
CA PHE A 75 116.81 -15.91 47.24
C PHE A 75 115.72 -15.93 48.33
N SER A 76 115.88 -15.21 49.45
CA SER A 76 114.88 -15.24 50.53
C SER A 76 113.65 -14.36 50.26
N LEU A 77 113.78 -13.33 49.41
CA LEU A 77 112.68 -12.44 49.03
C LEU A 77 111.80 -13.03 47.92
N SER A 78 112.39 -13.85 47.02
CA SER A 78 111.68 -14.45 45.89
C SER A 78 110.71 -15.56 46.29
N ASP A 79 111.03 -16.36 47.32
CA ASP A 79 110.13 -17.42 47.81
C ASP A 79 108.90 -16.85 48.54
N ALA A 80 109.07 -15.78 49.32
CA ALA A 80 107.94 -15.07 49.94
C ALA A 80 106.99 -14.48 48.87
N ILE A 81 107.55 -13.82 47.86
CA ILE A 81 106.79 -13.27 46.73
C ILE A 81 106.09 -14.39 45.92
N ASN A 82 106.72 -15.55 45.75
CA ASN A 82 106.14 -16.68 45.04
C ASN A 82 105.00 -17.35 45.83
N THR A 83 105.12 -17.44 47.16
CA THR A 83 104.01 -17.90 48.02
C THR A 83 102.82 -16.95 47.99
N GLU A 84 103.05 -15.63 48.07
CA GLU A 84 102.00 -14.63 47.93
C GLU A 84 101.35 -14.64 46.54
N PHE A 85 102.13 -14.92 45.49
CA PHE A 85 101.62 -15.06 44.13
C PHE A 85 100.73 -16.31 43.98
N ILE A 86 101.11 -17.45 44.57
CA ILE A 86 100.30 -18.67 44.57
C ILE A 86 99.00 -18.46 45.36
N THR A 87 99.05 -17.78 46.51
CA THR A 87 97.84 -17.46 47.29
C THR A 87 96.93 -16.48 46.53
N ASN A 88 97.48 -15.48 45.85
CA ASN A 88 96.69 -14.56 45.04
C ASN A 88 96.06 -15.25 43.84
N ARG A 89 96.80 -16.12 43.14
CA ARG A 89 96.29 -16.87 41.98
C ARG A 89 95.24 -17.92 42.37
N THR A 90 95.37 -18.54 43.54
CA THR A 90 94.36 -19.47 44.07
C THR A 90 93.11 -18.72 44.53
N ASN A 91 93.25 -17.54 45.13
CA ASN A 91 92.13 -16.68 45.50
C ASN A 91 91.40 -16.15 44.25
N GLU A 92 92.13 -15.70 43.22
CA GLU A 92 91.57 -15.29 41.92
C GLU A 92 90.86 -16.47 41.23
N LYS A 93 91.46 -17.67 41.27
CA LYS A 93 90.80 -18.89 40.76
C LYS A 93 89.52 -19.22 41.52
N ALA A 94 89.49 -19.07 42.84
CA ALA A 94 88.30 -19.29 43.66
C ALA A 94 87.21 -18.24 43.37
N GLN A 95 87.59 -16.97 43.15
CA GLN A 95 86.67 -15.92 42.72
C GLN A 95 86.10 -16.19 41.33
N MET A 96 86.94 -16.60 40.37
CA MET A 96 86.51 -17.00 39.02
C MET A 96 85.59 -18.22 39.06
N GLN A 97 85.82 -19.16 39.98
CA GLN A 97 84.96 -20.32 40.16
C GLN A 97 83.61 -19.94 40.77
N SER A 98 83.59 -19.09 41.82
CA SER A 98 82.36 -18.53 42.39
C SER A 98 81.55 -17.72 41.35
N LEU A 99 82.22 -16.96 40.49
CA LEU A 99 81.58 -16.22 39.40
C LEU A 99 80.99 -17.16 38.34
N ASN A 100 81.74 -18.21 37.96
CA ASN A 100 81.26 -19.23 37.04
C ASN A 100 80.07 -20.02 37.61
N ASP A 101 80.09 -20.35 38.90
CA ASP A 101 78.96 -21.01 39.56
C ASP A 101 77.72 -20.10 39.58
N ARG A 102 77.91 -18.78 39.76
CA ARG A 102 76.84 -17.78 39.58
C ARG A 102 76.34 -17.71 38.14
N PHE A 103 77.21 -17.78 37.14
CA PHE A 103 76.80 -17.80 35.74
C PHE A 103 76.06 -19.09 35.37
N ALA A 104 76.49 -20.24 35.86
CA ALA A 104 75.78 -21.50 35.68
C ALA A 104 74.35 -21.40 36.23
N ASN A 105 74.19 -20.89 37.46
CA ASN A 105 72.88 -20.65 38.06
C ASN A 105 72.02 -19.66 37.25
N TYR A 106 72.61 -18.60 36.68
CA TYR A 106 71.88 -17.67 35.80
C TYR A 106 71.46 -18.33 34.49
N ILE A 107 72.31 -19.15 33.86
CA ILE A 107 72.00 -19.89 32.64
C ILE A 107 70.86 -20.88 32.90
N ASP A 108 70.91 -21.60 34.02
CA ASP A 108 69.84 -22.53 34.40
C ASP A 108 68.53 -21.78 34.68
N LYS A 109 68.60 -20.58 35.28
CA LYS A 109 67.42 -19.73 35.48
C LYS A 109 66.84 -19.22 34.15
N VAL A 110 67.68 -18.81 33.20
CA VAL A 110 67.25 -18.37 31.87
C VAL A 110 66.61 -19.53 31.12
N ARG A 111 67.23 -20.72 31.11
CA ARG A 111 66.66 -21.92 30.49
C ARG A 111 65.31 -22.30 31.10
N PHE A 112 65.20 -22.24 32.42
CA PHE A 112 63.93 -22.48 33.11
C PHE A 112 62.85 -21.46 32.70
N LEU A 113 63.20 -20.18 32.60
CA LEU A 113 62.28 -19.12 32.15
C LEU A 113 61.92 -19.23 30.67
N GLU A 114 62.85 -19.61 29.81
CA GLU A 114 62.59 -19.89 28.39
C GLU A 114 61.65 -21.09 28.23
N GLN A 115 61.86 -22.14 29.01
CA GLN A 115 60.97 -23.30 29.02
C GLN A 115 59.57 -22.93 29.53
N GLN A 116 59.47 -22.14 30.60
CA GLN A 116 58.18 -21.63 31.08
C GLN A 116 57.49 -20.75 30.03
N ASN A 117 58.21 -19.82 29.39
CA ASN A 117 57.65 -18.98 28.33
C ASN A 117 57.17 -19.81 27.15
N LYS A 118 57.90 -20.87 26.77
CA LYS A 118 57.48 -21.78 25.70
C LYS A 118 56.19 -22.52 26.06
N ILE A 119 56.04 -22.96 27.31
CA ILE A 119 54.81 -23.59 27.80
C ILE A 119 53.65 -22.58 27.81
N LEU A 120 53.87 -21.36 28.32
CA LEU A 120 52.86 -20.30 28.35
C LEU A 120 52.42 -19.88 26.94
N LEU A 121 53.33 -19.80 25.98
CA LEU A 121 52.99 -19.52 24.58
C LEU A 121 52.15 -20.64 23.95
N ALA A 122 52.47 -21.90 24.24
CA ALA A 122 51.68 -23.04 23.76
C ALA A 122 50.27 -23.05 24.40
N GLU A 123 50.17 -22.72 25.68
CA GLU A 123 48.90 -22.59 26.39
C GLU A 123 48.06 -21.42 25.85
N LEU A 124 48.68 -20.28 25.56
CA LEU A 124 48.03 -19.14 24.91
C LEU A 124 47.47 -19.49 23.53
N GLU A 125 48.26 -20.16 22.70
CA GLU A 125 47.81 -20.56 21.36
C GLU A 125 46.65 -21.57 21.44
N GLN A 126 46.72 -22.51 22.39
CA GLN A 126 45.65 -23.47 22.65
C GLN A 126 44.35 -22.78 23.13
N LEU A 127 44.45 -21.76 23.98
CA LEU A 127 43.29 -20.99 24.45
C LEU A 127 42.71 -20.10 23.35
N ARG A 128 43.56 -19.48 22.53
CA ARG A 128 43.15 -18.64 21.40
C ARG A 128 42.41 -19.45 20.32
N GLY A 129 42.81 -20.70 20.10
CA GLY A 129 42.15 -21.61 19.16
C GLY A 129 40.81 -22.22 19.64
N LYS A 130 40.50 -22.16 20.95
CA LYS A 130 39.33 -22.83 21.54
C LYS A 130 38.22 -21.89 22.03
N GLY A 131 38.49 -20.60 22.19
CA GLY A 131 37.67 -19.74 23.07
C GLY A 131 36.60 -18.86 22.43
N THR A 132 36.64 -18.56 21.13
CA THR A 132 35.81 -17.44 20.59
C THR A 132 34.97 -17.77 19.34
N THR A 133 35.33 -18.80 18.57
CA THR A 133 34.64 -19.11 17.30
C THR A 133 33.34 -19.87 17.52
N ARG A 134 33.35 -20.94 18.32
CA ARG A 134 32.19 -21.83 18.48
C ARG A 134 30.92 -21.15 19.00
N VAL A 135 31.04 -20.17 19.89
CA VAL A 135 29.87 -19.44 20.41
C VAL A 135 29.36 -18.44 19.38
N GLY A 136 30.27 -17.78 18.63
CA GLY A 136 29.91 -16.91 17.52
C GLY A 136 29.20 -17.68 16.40
N ASP A 137 29.72 -18.85 16.04
CA ASP A 137 29.14 -19.73 15.01
C ASP A 137 27.71 -20.17 15.39
N LEU A 138 27.47 -20.51 16.66
CA LEU A 138 26.13 -20.87 17.15
C LEU A 138 25.14 -19.71 17.08
N TYR A 139 25.55 -18.50 17.46
CA TYR A 139 24.70 -17.31 17.33
C TYR A 139 24.47 -16.92 15.87
N GLU A 140 25.46 -17.14 15.00
CA GLU A 140 25.32 -16.88 13.57
C GLU A 140 24.34 -17.86 12.92
N ASP A 141 24.41 -19.15 13.27
CA ASP A 141 23.45 -20.16 12.83
C ASP A 141 22.03 -19.87 13.34
N GLU A 142 21.88 -19.44 14.60
CA GLU A 142 20.58 -19.05 15.17
C GLU A 142 20.02 -17.79 14.50
N MET A 143 20.87 -16.79 14.19
CA MET A 143 20.46 -15.64 13.38
C MET A 143 20.04 -16.03 11.97
N ARG A 144 20.74 -16.98 11.33
CA ARG A 144 20.39 -17.47 9.99
C ARG A 144 19.04 -18.19 10.00
N GLU A 145 18.80 -19.00 11.03
CA GLU A 145 17.53 -19.70 11.21
C GLU A 145 16.37 -18.73 11.48
N LEU A 146 16.57 -17.73 12.35
CA LEU A 146 15.56 -16.68 12.60
C LEU A 146 15.23 -15.89 11.33
N ARG A 147 16.23 -15.55 10.52
CA ARG A 147 16.01 -14.89 9.21
C ARG A 147 15.18 -15.77 8.28
N ARG A 148 15.53 -17.05 8.18
CA ARG A 148 14.77 -18.04 7.38
C ARG A 148 13.31 -18.14 7.84
N GLN A 149 13.05 -18.11 9.14
CA GLN A 149 11.69 -18.11 9.70
C GLN A 149 10.94 -16.82 9.37
N VAL A 150 11.59 -15.65 9.45
CA VAL A 150 10.98 -14.38 9.04
C VAL A 150 10.62 -14.38 7.55
N ASP A 151 11.50 -14.87 6.69
CA ASP A 151 11.24 -14.96 5.25
C ASP A 151 10.06 -15.91 4.96
N GLN A 152 9.99 -17.04 5.67
CA GLN A 152 8.87 -17.99 5.58
C GLN A 152 7.55 -17.37 6.01
N LEU A 153 7.50 -16.76 7.19
CA LEU A 153 6.31 -16.09 7.69
C LEU A 153 5.88 -14.93 6.78
N THR A 154 6.83 -14.23 6.17
CA THR A 154 6.55 -13.15 5.21
C THR A 154 5.94 -13.71 3.93
N SER A 155 6.45 -14.83 3.40
CA SER A 155 5.89 -15.51 2.24
C SER A 155 4.49 -16.09 2.52
N GLU A 156 4.30 -16.71 3.68
CA GLU A 156 3.00 -17.24 4.11
C GLU A 156 1.99 -16.11 4.30
N LYS A 157 2.39 -15.00 4.91
CA LYS A 157 1.56 -13.80 5.05
C LYS A 157 1.13 -13.28 3.68
N ALA A 158 2.06 -13.09 2.75
CA ALA A 158 1.73 -12.63 1.41
C ALA A 158 0.75 -13.58 0.69
N ARG A 159 0.94 -14.90 0.84
CA ARG A 159 0.02 -15.90 0.28
C ARG A 159 -1.39 -15.81 0.88
N VAL A 160 -1.50 -15.62 2.19
CA VAL A 160 -2.79 -15.46 2.88
C VAL A 160 -3.46 -14.15 2.51
N GLU A 161 -2.70 -13.06 2.35
CA GLU A 161 -3.21 -11.77 1.89
C GLU A 161 -3.82 -11.87 0.49
N VAL A 162 -3.13 -12.52 -0.45
CA VAL A 162 -3.68 -12.79 -1.79
C VAL A 162 -4.95 -13.64 -1.72
N HIS A 163 -4.98 -14.67 -0.87
CA HIS A 163 -6.19 -15.49 -0.73
C HIS A 163 -7.36 -14.71 -0.12
N ARG A 164 -7.10 -13.85 0.86
CA ARG A 164 -8.09 -12.93 1.43
C ARG A 164 -8.64 -12.01 0.35
N ASP A 165 -7.78 -11.39 -0.46
CA ASP A 165 -8.18 -10.44 -1.49
C ASP A 165 -9.03 -11.14 -2.57
N ASN A 166 -8.64 -12.34 -3.00
CA ASN A 166 -9.45 -13.17 -3.89
C ASN A 166 -10.84 -13.50 -3.30
N LEU A 167 -10.91 -13.83 -2.00
CA LEU A 167 -12.19 -14.10 -1.33
C LEU A 167 -13.05 -12.84 -1.22
N VAL A 168 -12.45 -11.68 -1.03
CA VAL A 168 -13.16 -10.39 -1.03
C VAL A 168 -13.75 -10.13 -2.42
N ASP A 169 -12.97 -10.29 -3.48
CA ASP A 169 -13.45 -10.15 -4.86
C ASP A 169 -14.60 -11.11 -5.17
N ASP A 170 -14.52 -12.37 -4.72
CA ASP A 170 -15.59 -13.35 -4.90
C ASP A 170 -16.85 -12.98 -4.11
N VAL A 171 -16.71 -12.46 -2.88
CA VAL A 171 -17.84 -11.95 -2.10
C VAL A 171 -18.50 -10.78 -2.81
N ASP A 172 -17.73 -9.85 -3.37
CA ASP A 172 -18.27 -8.69 -4.08
C ASP A 172 -18.95 -9.07 -5.39
N ARG A 173 -18.39 -10.01 -6.16
CA ARG A 173 -19.08 -10.61 -7.33
C ARG A 173 -20.39 -11.29 -6.94
N MET A 174 -20.45 -11.97 -5.80
CA MET A 174 -21.68 -12.60 -5.32
C MET A 174 -22.71 -11.57 -4.83
N ARG A 175 -22.26 -10.44 -4.27
CA ARG A 175 -23.13 -9.32 -3.90
C ARG A 175 -23.72 -8.63 -5.14
N GLU A 176 -22.92 -8.39 -6.16
CA GLU A 176 -23.37 -7.83 -7.44
C GLU A 176 -24.44 -8.71 -8.07
N LYS A 177 -24.17 -10.03 -8.20
CA LYS A 177 -25.16 -11.00 -8.69
C LYS A 177 -26.45 -11.01 -7.87
N LEU A 178 -26.34 -10.90 -6.53
CA LEU A 178 -27.52 -10.85 -5.68
C LEU A 178 -28.35 -9.57 -5.93
N GLN A 179 -27.70 -8.43 -6.15
CA GLN A 179 -28.36 -7.17 -6.48
C GLN A 179 -29.06 -7.27 -7.85
N ASP A 180 -28.41 -7.85 -8.85
CA ASP A 180 -29.00 -8.09 -10.17
C ASP A 180 -30.24 -8.99 -10.09
N GLU A 181 -30.17 -10.09 -9.34
CA GLU A 181 -31.29 -11.00 -9.12
C GLU A 181 -32.46 -10.32 -8.37
N ILE A 182 -32.16 -9.44 -7.41
CA ILE A 182 -33.19 -8.65 -6.73
C ILE A 182 -33.87 -7.70 -7.72
N ALA A 183 -33.09 -6.98 -8.55
CA ALA A 183 -33.63 -6.07 -9.55
C ALA A 183 -34.49 -6.81 -10.59
N GLN A 184 -34.05 -7.97 -11.07
CA GLN A 184 -34.84 -8.82 -11.98
C GLN A 184 -36.12 -9.33 -11.31
N ARG A 185 -36.07 -9.70 -10.02
CA ARG A 185 -37.27 -10.11 -9.27
C ARG A 185 -38.26 -8.95 -9.15
N GLU A 186 -37.81 -7.75 -8.81
CA GLU A 186 -38.64 -6.56 -8.72
C GLU A 186 -39.28 -6.18 -10.06
N GLU A 187 -38.52 -6.27 -11.16
CA GLU A 187 -39.05 -6.08 -12.52
C GLU A 187 -40.12 -7.12 -12.86
N ALA A 188 -39.88 -8.40 -12.56
CA ALA A 188 -40.84 -9.48 -12.78
C ALA A 188 -42.12 -9.30 -11.92
N GLU A 189 -41.98 -8.90 -10.65
CA GLU A 189 -43.10 -8.60 -9.75
C GLU A 189 -43.92 -7.41 -10.26
N SER A 190 -43.25 -6.35 -10.75
CA SER A 190 -43.89 -5.18 -11.37
C SER A 190 -44.67 -5.57 -12.63
N ASN A 191 -44.05 -6.35 -13.53
CA ASN A 191 -44.69 -6.85 -14.75
C ASN A 191 -45.90 -7.74 -14.43
N MET A 192 -45.79 -8.61 -13.43
CA MET A 192 -46.92 -9.43 -12.95
C MET A 192 -48.06 -8.55 -12.42
N HIS A 193 -47.74 -7.48 -11.67
CA HIS A 193 -48.75 -6.54 -11.19
C HIS A 193 -49.47 -5.83 -12.34
N SER A 194 -48.72 -5.37 -13.35
CA SER A 194 -49.28 -4.78 -14.58
C SER A 194 -50.20 -5.75 -15.31
N PHE A 195 -49.76 -6.99 -15.54
CA PHE A 195 -50.60 -7.99 -16.20
C PHE A 195 -51.86 -8.31 -15.41
N ARG A 196 -51.79 -8.33 -14.08
CA ARG A 196 -52.98 -8.51 -13.24
C ARG A 196 -53.96 -7.35 -13.40
N GLN A 197 -53.45 -6.11 -13.41
CA GLN A 197 -54.27 -4.94 -13.68
C GLN A 197 -54.90 -4.98 -15.07
N ASP A 198 -54.16 -5.42 -16.09
CA ASP A 198 -54.67 -5.57 -17.45
C ASP A 198 -55.77 -6.63 -17.53
N VAL A 199 -55.63 -7.75 -16.82
CA VAL A 199 -56.67 -8.78 -16.72
C VAL A 199 -57.92 -8.23 -16.01
N ASP A 200 -57.76 -7.50 -14.92
CA ASP A 200 -58.88 -6.88 -14.20
C ASP A 200 -59.60 -5.85 -15.09
N ASN A 201 -58.85 -5.01 -15.81
CA ASN A 201 -59.38 -4.05 -16.79
C ASN A 201 -60.14 -4.75 -17.92
N ALA A 202 -59.58 -5.83 -18.48
CA ALA A 202 -60.22 -6.64 -19.51
C ALA A 202 -61.49 -7.32 -19.01
N ALA A 203 -61.50 -7.79 -17.75
CA ALA A 203 -62.68 -8.38 -17.13
C ALA A 203 -63.80 -7.35 -16.93
N LEU A 204 -63.47 -6.13 -16.50
CA LEU A 204 -64.43 -5.02 -16.41
C LEU A 204 -65.00 -4.66 -17.79
N ALA A 205 -64.14 -4.52 -18.80
CA ALA A 205 -64.59 -4.25 -20.17
C ALA A 205 -65.51 -5.36 -20.71
N ARG A 206 -65.20 -6.63 -20.42
CA ARG A 206 -66.06 -7.76 -20.78
C ARG A 206 -67.43 -7.65 -20.12
N LEU A 207 -67.47 -7.35 -18.82
CA LEU A 207 -68.70 -7.22 -18.05
C LEU A 207 -69.57 -6.06 -18.57
N ASP A 208 -68.96 -4.92 -18.91
CA ASP A 208 -69.69 -3.80 -19.50
C ASP A 208 -70.27 -4.13 -20.89
N LEU A 209 -69.54 -4.91 -21.69
CA LEU A 209 -70.06 -5.42 -22.96
C LEU A 209 -71.19 -6.44 -22.76
N GLU A 210 -71.08 -7.36 -21.79
CA GLU A 210 -72.13 -8.31 -21.42
C GLU A 210 -73.41 -7.56 -21.02
N ARG A 211 -73.32 -6.55 -20.15
CA ARG A 211 -74.47 -5.69 -19.77
C ARG A 211 -75.09 -4.99 -20.97
N LYS A 212 -74.28 -4.53 -21.92
CA LYS A 212 -74.77 -3.87 -23.13
C LYS A 212 -75.49 -4.85 -24.05
N VAL A 213 -74.99 -6.08 -24.16
CA VAL A 213 -75.69 -7.16 -24.88
C VAL A 213 -77.03 -7.46 -24.23
N ASP A 214 -77.07 -7.62 -22.89
CA ASP A 214 -78.31 -7.88 -22.16
C ASP A 214 -79.33 -6.75 -22.34
N SER A 215 -78.89 -5.49 -22.21
CA SER A 215 -79.75 -4.32 -22.41
C SER A 215 -80.31 -4.23 -23.83
N LEU A 216 -79.49 -4.50 -24.86
CA LEU A 216 -79.96 -4.56 -26.25
C LEU A 216 -80.92 -5.73 -26.48
N GLN A 217 -80.69 -6.87 -25.80
CA GLN A 217 -81.57 -8.02 -25.89
C GLN A 217 -82.94 -7.75 -25.24
N GLU A 218 -82.97 -7.04 -24.11
CA GLU A 218 -84.19 -6.55 -23.47
C GLU A 218 -84.94 -5.57 -24.38
N GLU A 219 -84.23 -4.64 -25.02
CA GLU A 219 -84.81 -3.69 -25.99
C GLU A 219 -85.43 -4.41 -27.20
N ILE A 220 -84.73 -5.39 -27.78
CA ILE A 220 -85.26 -6.24 -28.87
C ILE A 220 -86.52 -6.98 -28.42
N ASN A 221 -86.51 -7.56 -27.20
CA ASN A 221 -87.65 -8.29 -26.68
C ASN A 221 -88.84 -7.36 -26.41
N PHE A 222 -88.59 -6.14 -25.93
CA PHE A 222 -89.61 -5.12 -25.76
C PHE A 222 -90.23 -4.71 -27.10
N LEU A 223 -89.42 -4.40 -28.12
CA LEU A 223 -89.89 -4.05 -29.44
C LEU A 223 -90.71 -5.17 -30.10
N LYS A 224 -90.30 -6.43 -29.92
CA LYS A 224 -91.07 -7.59 -30.39
C LYS A 224 -92.45 -7.67 -29.73
N LYS A 225 -92.52 -7.55 -28.40
CA LYS A 225 -93.80 -7.56 -27.67
C LYS A 225 -94.71 -6.40 -28.10
N LEU A 226 -94.14 -5.21 -28.23
CA LEU A 226 -94.88 -4.03 -28.69
C LEU A 226 -95.45 -4.28 -30.10
N HIS A 227 -94.64 -4.82 -31.01
CA HIS A 227 -95.10 -5.14 -32.36
C HIS A 227 -96.20 -6.22 -32.37
N ASP A 228 -96.06 -7.27 -31.56
CA ASP A 228 -97.08 -8.31 -31.41
C ASP A 228 -98.40 -7.73 -30.87
N GLU A 229 -98.33 -6.81 -29.90
CA GLU A 229 -99.49 -6.09 -29.36
C GLU A 229 -100.15 -5.18 -30.40
N GLU A 230 -99.37 -4.37 -31.12
CA GLU A 230 -99.87 -3.51 -32.22
C GLU A 230 -100.55 -4.35 -33.33
N MET A 231 -99.95 -5.49 -33.68
CA MET A 231 -100.53 -6.42 -34.66
C MET A 231 -101.85 -7.02 -34.16
N LEU A 232 -101.93 -7.39 -32.89
CA LEU A 232 -103.18 -7.86 -32.26
C LEU A 232 -104.25 -6.77 -32.22
N GLU A 233 -103.87 -5.52 -31.90
CA GLU A 233 -104.79 -4.38 -31.93
C GLU A 233 -105.31 -4.09 -33.33
N LEU A 234 -104.45 -4.07 -34.35
CA LEU A 234 -104.86 -3.89 -35.75
C LEU A 234 -105.77 -5.03 -36.22
N GLN A 235 -105.47 -6.27 -35.83
CA GLN A 235 -106.30 -7.43 -36.16
C GLN A 235 -107.68 -7.34 -35.47
N ASN A 236 -107.72 -6.89 -34.21
CA ASN A 236 -108.95 -6.60 -33.49
C ASN A 236 -109.72 -5.43 -34.11
N GLN A 237 -109.04 -4.36 -34.56
CA GLN A 237 -109.69 -3.24 -35.26
C GLN A 237 -110.29 -3.68 -36.59
N ILE A 238 -109.61 -4.56 -37.34
CA ILE A 238 -110.16 -5.14 -38.58
C ILE A 238 -111.39 -6.02 -38.26
N GLN A 239 -111.32 -6.86 -37.22
CA GLN A 239 -112.48 -7.66 -36.79
C GLN A 239 -113.63 -6.78 -36.28
N GLN A 240 -113.36 -5.73 -35.53
CA GLN A 240 -114.36 -4.77 -35.04
C GLN A 240 -114.96 -3.95 -36.18
N GLN A 241 -114.17 -3.49 -37.15
CA GLN A 241 -114.68 -2.84 -38.37
C GLN A 241 -115.54 -3.79 -39.22
N GLN A 242 -115.34 -5.11 -39.10
CA GLN A 242 -116.17 -6.14 -39.73
C GLN A 242 -117.43 -6.52 -38.91
N HIS A 243 -117.52 -6.14 -37.63
CA HIS A 243 -118.61 -6.50 -36.71
C HIS A 243 -119.44 -5.33 -36.16
N VAL A 244 -119.22 -4.09 -36.64
CA VAL A 244 -120.04 -2.93 -36.25
C VAL A 244 -121.00 -2.55 -37.38
N GLN A 245 -122.05 -3.36 -37.53
CA GLN A 245 -123.38 -2.87 -37.89
C GLN A 245 -124.27 -3.08 -36.66
N VAL A 246 -124.76 -1.96 -36.09
CA VAL A 246 -126.10 -1.83 -35.44
C VAL A 246 -126.23 -2.61 -34.11
N ASP A 247 -126.55 -2.05 -32.95
CA ASP A 247 -127.60 -1.08 -32.67
C ASP A 247 -127.37 -0.42 -31.30
N MET A 248 -127.83 0.82 -31.19
CA MET A 248 -127.96 1.57 -29.95
C MET A 248 -129.15 1.05 -29.15
N ASP A 249 -129.00 0.82 -27.83
CA ASP A 249 -130.16 0.84 -26.94
C ASP A 249 -129.87 1.67 -25.67
N LEU A 250 -130.50 2.85 -25.67
CA LEU A 250 -130.27 3.97 -24.77
C LEU A 250 -131.24 3.88 -23.58
N ALA A 251 -130.91 3.08 -22.57
CA ALA A 251 -131.58 3.19 -21.28
C ALA A 251 -131.13 4.51 -20.62
N LYS A 252 -132.00 5.53 -20.62
CA LYS A 252 -131.74 6.85 -19.99
C LYS A 252 -131.13 6.69 -18.60
N PRO A 253 -129.81 6.91 -18.44
CA PRO A 253 -129.24 7.08 -17.12
C PRO A 253 -129.58 8.51 -16.67
N ASP A 254 -129.61 8.74 -15.37
CA ASP A 254 -129.76 10.07 -14.82
C ASP A 254 -128.62 10.98 -15.34
N LEU A 255 -128.92 11.73 -16.41
CA LEU A 255 -127.97 12.56 -17.15
C LEU A 255 -127.28 13.56 -16.22
N THR A 256 -127.97 13.98 -15.17
CA THR A 256 -127.43 14.87 -14.14
C THR A 256 -126.42 14.18 -13.23
N ALA A 257 -126.59 12.89 -12.94
CA ALA A 257 -125.60 12.09 -12.21
C ALA A 257 -124.39 11.74 -13.08
N ALA A 258 -124.60 11.35 -14.34
CA ALA A 258 -123.52 11.05 -15.28
C ALA A 258 -122.69 12.31 -15.62
N LEU A 259 -123.33 13.47 -15.84
CA LEU A 259 -122.62 14.74 -16.05
C LEU A 259 -121.86 15.20 -14.79
N ARG A 260 -122.41 14.96 -13.58
CA ARG A 260 -121.69 15.18 -12.32
C ARG A 260 -120.48 14.26 -12.18
N ASP A 261 -120.62 12.99 -12.54
CA ASP A 261 -119.54 12.01 -12.47
C ASP A 261 -118.43 12.30 -13.49
N VAL A 262 -118.79 12.61 -14.74
CA VAL A 262 -117.85 13.07 -15.77
C VAL A 262 -117.12 14.33 -15.30
N ARG A 263 -117.83 15.31 -14.73
CA ARG A 263 -117.20 16.51 -14.17
C ARG A 263 -116.24 16.16 -13.02
N LEU A 264 -116.64 15.29 -12.10
CA LEU A 264 -115.81 14.84 -10.98
C LEU A 264 -114.56 14.10 -11.48
N GLN A 265 -114.69 13.29 -12.54
CA GLN A 265 -113.55 12.62 -13.17
C GLN A 265 -112.60 13.62 -13.83
N TYR A 266 -113.10 14.65 -14.50
CA TYR A 266 -112.24 15.71 -15.05
C TYR A 266 -111.58 16.56 -13.96
N GLU A 267 -112.29 16.91 -12.88
CA GLU A 267 -111.71 17.60 -11.72
C GLU A 267 -110.64 16.72 -11.03
N ASN A 268 -110.88 15.42 -10.89
CA ASN A 268 -109.89 14.48 -10.35
C ASN A 268 -108.69 14.28 -11.30
N LEU A 269 -108.93 14.21 -12.61
CA LEU A 269 -107.87 14.08 -13.61
C LEU A 269 -107.02 15.35 -13.66
N ALA A 270 -107.64 16.53 -13.60
CA ALA A 270 -106.94 17.81 -13.56
C ALA A 270 -106.10 17.97 -12.29
N THR A 271 -106.65 17.61 -11.12
CA THR A 271 -105.89 17.64 -9.85
C THR A 271 -104.75 16.63 -9.83
N LYS A 272 -104.97 15.40 -10.33
CA LYS A 272 -103.91 14.40 -10.51
C LYS A 272 -102.83 14.87 -11.47
N ASN A 273 -103.20 15.41 -12.63
CA ASN A 273 -102.25 15.90 -13.63
C ASN A 273 -101.38 17.05 -13.09
N ILE A 274 -101.96 17.97 -12.32
CA ILE A 274 -101.21 19.03 -11.63
C ILE A 274 -100.25 18.42 -10.60
N HIS A 275 -100.70 17.48 -9.78
CA HIS A 275 -99.87 16.86 -8.75
C HIS A 275 -98.71 16.05 -9.34
N GLU A 276 -99.00 15.22 -10.34
CA GLU A 276 -98.00 14.44 -11.08
C GLU A 276 -96.99 15.36 -11.78
N SER A 277 -97.43 16.48 -12.35
CA SER A 277 -96.54 17.48 -12.94
C SER A 277 -95.64 18.14 -11.88
N GLU A 278 -96.19 18.52 -10.73
CA GLU A 278 -95.42 19.08 -9.62
C GLU A 278 -94.40 18.09 -9.05
N GLU A 279 -94.78 16.83 -8.85
CA GLU A 279 -93.88 15.76 -8.41
C GLU A 279 -92.79 15.49 -9.44
N TRP A 280 -93.14 15.46 -10.73
CA TRP A 280 -92.19 15.31 -11.82
C TRP A 280 -91.17 16.46 -11.85
N TYR A 281 -91.62 17.71 -11.72
CA TYR A 281 -90.72 18.86 -11.64
C TYR A 281 -89.85 18.85 -10.39
N LYS A 282 -90.40 18.48 -9.22
CA LYS A 282 -89.63 18.33 -7.98
C LYS A 282 -88.55 17.25 -8.11
N SER A 283 -88.89 16.09 -8.67
CA SER A 283 -87.93 15.01 -8.92
C SER A 283 -86.85 15.47 -9.90
N LYS A 284 -87.22 16.12 -11.00
CA LYS A 284 -86.23 16.64 -11.97
C LYS A 284 -85.32 17.70 -11.36
N PHE A 285 -85.87 18.57 -10.52
CA PHE A 285 -85.07 19.56 -9.82
C PHE A 285 -84.11 18.91 -8.82
N ALA A 286 -84.57 17.90 -8.07
CA ALA A 286 -83.74 17.14 -7.16
C ALA A 286 -82.60 16.41 -7.91
N ASP A 287 -82.90 15.74 -9.02
CA ASP A 287 -81.90 15.06 -9.86
C ASP A 287 -80.84 16.02 -10.38
N LEU A 288 -81.24 17.20 -10.87
CA LEU A 288 -80.32 18.23 -11.35
C LEU A 288 -79.47 18.80 -10.22
N ASN A 289 -80.05 19.04 -9.04
CA ASN A 289 -79.34 19.54 -7.87
C ASN A 289 -78.32 18.50 -7.36
N ASP A 290 -78.70 17.23 -7.31
CA ASP A 290 -77.82 16.12 -6.96
C ASP A 290 -76.68 15.96 -7.96
N ALA A 291 -76.97 16.06 -9.26
CA ALA A 291 -75.94 16.02 -10.30
C ALA A 291 -74.96 17.21 -10.19
N ALA A 292 -75.48 18.41 -9.89
CA ALA A 292 -74.65 19.60 -9.65
C ALA A 292 -73.77 19.45 -8.40
N ALA A 293 -74.31 18.87 -7.31
CA ALA A 293 -73.56 18.60 -6.09
C ALA A 293 -72.42 17.59 -6.35
N ARG A 294 -72.71 16.46 -7.02
CA ARG A 294 -71.70 15.46 -7.40
C ARG A 294 -70.61 16.04 -8.28
N ASN A 295 -70.96 16.88 -9.26
CA ASN A 295 -69.99 17.55 -10.12
C ASN A 295 -69.11 18.53 -9.32
N THR A 296 -69.70 19.28 -8.40
CA THR A 296 -68.96 20.21 -7.52
C THR A 296 -67.96 19.46 -6.62
N ASP A 297 -68.37 18.31 -6.08
CA ASP A 297 -67.50 17.44 -5.28
C ASP A 297 -66.39 16.81 -6.12
N ALA A 298 -66.69 16.32 -7.32
CA ALA A 298 -65.70 15.80 -8.26
C ALA A 298 -64.67 16.88 -8.63
N LEU A 299 -65.11 18.11 -8.88
CA LEU A 299 -64.22 19.24 -9.15
C LEU A 299 -63.36 19.58 -7.94
N ARG A 300 -63.90 19.50 -6.72
CA ARG A 300 -63.15 19.73 -5.48
C ARG A 300 -62.07 18.67 -5.29
N LEU A 301 -62.39 17.39 -5.51
CA LEU A 301 -61.43 16.28 -5.42
C LEU A 301 -60.32 16.42 -6.47
N ALA A 302 -60.68 16.67 -7.74
CA ALA A 302 -59.69 16.89 -8.80
C ALA A 302 -58.76 18.07 -8.50
N LYS A 303 -59.28 19.16 -7.92
CA LYS A 303 -58.46 20.29 -7.45
C LYS A 303 -57.54 19.91 -6.30
N GLN A 304 -58.00 19.09 -5.37
CA GLN A 304 -57.19 18.62 -4.25
C GLN A 304 -56.04 17.75 -4.75
N GLU A 305 -56.33 16.77 -5.62
CA GLU A 305 -55.33 15.90 -6.25
C GLU A 305 -54.30 16.71 -7.05
N ALA A 306 -54.74 17.69 -7.85
CA ALA A 306 -53.83 18.59 -8.57
C ALA A 306 -52.89 19.38 -7.62
N ASN A 307 -53.38 19.79 -6.45
CA ASN A 307 -52.54 20.46 -5.45
C ASN A 307 -51.56 19.50 -4.78
N ASP A 308 -51.96 18.26 -4.52
CA ASP A 308 -51.10 17.24 -3.93
C ASP A 308 -49.98 16.84 -4.91
N TYR A 309 -50.30 16.65 -6.19
CA TYR A 309 -49.28 16.45 -7.24
C TYR A 309 -48.33 17.64 -7.35
N ARG A 310 -48.84 18.88 -7.28
CA ARG A 310 -47.99 20.08 -7.29
C ARG A 310 -47.04 20.11 -6.09
N ARG A 311 -47.50 19.72 -4.89
CA ARG A 311 -46.65 19.61 -3.69
C ARG A 311 -45.61 18.50 -3.83
N GLN A 312 -45.98 17.35 -4.39
CA GLN A 312 -45.07 16.25 -4.64
C GLN A 312 -43.96 16.65 -5.63
N ILE A 313 -44.31 17.35 -6.71
CA ILE A 313 -43.34 17.90 -7.66
C ILE A 313 -42.38 18.85 -6.95
N GLN A 314 -42.88 19.76 -6.11
CA GLN A 314 -42.02 20.68 -5.35
C GLN A 314 -41.07 19.94 -4.39
N ALA A 315 -41.57 18.93 -3.68
CA ALA A 315 -40.77 18.12 -2.78
C ALA A 315 -39.65 17.38 -3.52
N LEU A 316 -39.99 16.72 -4.64
CA LEU A 316 -39.02 16.02 -5.48
C LEU A 316 -38.00 16.97 -6.09
N THR A 317 -38.41 18.17 -6.54
CA THR A 317 -37.48 19.19 -7.04
C THR A 317 -36.48 19.61 -5.97
N CYS A 318 -36.95 19.87 -4.73
CA CYS A 318 -36.07 20.20 -3.61
C CYS A 318 -35.09 19.07 -3.28
N GLU A 319 -35.55 17.81 -3.33
CA GLU A 319 -34.70 16.63 -3.11
C GLU A 319 -33.63 16.51 -4.21
N VAL A 320 -34.00 16.69 -5.47
CA VAL A 320 -33.06 16.69 -6.61
C VAL A 320 -32.01 17.79 -6.43
N ASP A 321 -32.41 19.00 -6.05
CA ASP A 321 -31.47 20.11 -5.85
C ASP A 321 -30.55 19.87 -4.64
N ALA A 322 -31.06 19.26 -3.55
CA ALA A 322 -30.26 18.87 -2.40
C ALA A 322 -29.23 17.79 -2.77
N LEU A 323 -29.64 16.76 -3.53
CA LEU A 323 -28.75 15.70 -4.01
C LEU A 323 -27.69 16.25 -4.97
N LYS A 324 -28.05 17.17 -5.88
CA LYS A 324 -27.09 17.87 -6.74
C LYS A 324 -26.06 18.64 -5.91
N GLY A 325 -26.50 19.40 -4.91
CA GLY A 325 -25.60 20.12 -4.00
C GLY A 325 -24.66 19.18 -3.22
N SER A 326 -25.17 18.03 -2.78
CA SER A 326 -24.33 17.00 -2.14
C SER A 326 -23.32 16.41 -3.10
N ASN A 327 -23.71 16.13 -4.35
CA ASN A 327 -22.83 15.58 -5.36
C ASN A 327 -21.71 16.56 -5.72
N GLU A 328 -22.04 17.83 -5.98
CA GLU A 328 -21.03 18.87 -6.22
C GLU A 328 -20.05 19.02 -5.05
N SER A 329 -20.52 18.88 -3.81
CA SER A 329 -19.67 18.91 -2.61
C SER A 329 -18.69 17.74 -2.58
N LEU A 330 -19.18 16.52 -2.85
CA LEU A 330 -18.34 15.31 -2.93
C LEU A 330 -17.32 15.41 -4.08
N GLU A 331 -17.73 15.90 -5.25
CA GLU A 331 -16.81 16.14 -6.36
C GLU A 331 -15.73 17.18 -6.02
N ARG A 332 -16.07 18.25 -5.28
CA ARG A 332 -15.05 19.21 -4.79
C ARG A 332 -14.08 18.52 -3.84
N GLN A 333 -14.57 17.75 -2.87
CA GLN A 333 -13.72 17.01 -1.94
C GLN A 333 -12.79 16.02 -2.66
N MET A 334 -13.31 15.33 -3.68
CA MET A 334 -12.50 14.41 -4.49
C MET A 334 -11.39 15.14 -5.23
N ARG A 335 -11.70 16.27 -5.89
CA ARG A 335 -10.70 17.12 -6.55
C ARG A 335 -9.65 17.67 -5.58
N GLU A 336 -10.07 18.12 -4.39
CA GLU A 336 -9.15 18.59 -3.34
C GLU A 336 -8.23 17.46 -2.85
N LEU A 337 -8.75 16.25 -2.68
CA LEU A 337 -7.93 15.08 -2.32
C LEU A 337 -6.95 14.71 -3.44
N GLU A 338 -7.39 14.68 -4.69
CA GLU A 338 -6.52 14.44 -5.85
C GLU A 338 -5.40 15.48 -5.94
N GLU A 339 -5.73 16.76 -5.73
CA GLU A 339 -4.75 17.85 -5.71
C GLU A 339 -3.75 17.68 -4.55
N ASN A 340 -4.23 17.38 -3.34
CA ASN A 340 -3.36 17.14 -2.19
C ASN A 340 -2.41 15.94 -2.42
N PHE A 341 -2.91 14.83 -2.97
CA PHE A 341 -2.08 13.67 -3.31
C PHE A 341 -1.06 14.00 -4.40
N SER A 342 -1.45 14.79 -5.40
CA SER A 342 -0.52 15.27 -6.43
C SER A 342 0.58 16.14 -5.81
N GLN A 343 0.23 17.05 -4.89
CA GLN A 343 1.19 17.87 -4.17
C GLN A 343 2.14 17.03 -3.30
N GLU A 344 1.64 16.03 -2.57
CA GLU A 344 2.46 15.12 -1.76
C GLU A 344 3.40 14.28 -2.65
N SER A 345 2.89 13.73 -3.76
CA SER A 345 3.68 13.00 -4.74
C SER A 345 4.81 13.86 -5.32
N ASN A 346 4.52 15.11 -5.68
CA ASN A 346 5.53 16.06 -6.13
C ASN A 346 6.55 16.36 -5.03
N GLY A 347 6.12 16.49 -3.77
CA GLY A 347 7.02 16.66 -2.63
C GLY A 347 7.96 15.46 -2.41
N TYR A 348 7.48 14.23 -2.61
CA TYR A 348 8.33 13.04 -2.58
C TYR A 348 9.30 13.00 -3.76
N GLN A 349 8.86 13.34 -4.98
CA GLN A 349 9.73 13.44 -6.16
C GLN A 349 10.83 14.49 -5.97
N ASP A 350 10.50 15.67 -5.45
CA ASP A 350 11.48 16.71 -5.12
C ASP A 350 12.50 16.21 -4.07
N THR A 351 12.05 15.42 -3.09
CA THR A 351 12.93 14.85 -2.07
C THR A 351 13.85 13.79 -2.65
N ILE A 352 13.33 12.94 -3.54
CA ILE A 352 14.13 11.96 -4.30
C ILE A 352 15.17 12.70 -5.13
N GLY A 353 14.78 13.73 -5.90
CA GLY A 353 15.69 14.51 -6.73
C GLY A 353 16.82 15.16 -5.92
N ARG A 354 16.52 15.73 -4.75
CA ARG A 354 17.56 16.26 -3.84
C ARG A 354 18.53 15.18 -3.37
N LEU A 355 18.02 14.01 -2.97
CA LEU A 355 18.88 12.91 -2.52
C LEU A 355 19.74 12.35 -3.66
N GLU A 356 19.21 12.29 -4.88
CA GLU A 356 19.96 11.89 -6.08
C GLU A 356 21.07 12.90 -6.41
N GLU A 357 20.79 14.20 -6.30
CA GLU A 357 21.78 15.27 -6.47
C GLU A 357 22.88 15.19 -5.40
N ASP A 358 22.53 14.97 -4.12
CA ASP A 358 23.50 14.77 -3.04
C ASP A 358 24.39 13.55 -3.30
N ILE A 359 23.81 12.43 -3.77
CA ILE A 359 24.58 11.23 -4.14
C ILE A 359 25.53 11.55 -5.31
N HIS A 360 25.09 12.31 -6.30
CA HIS A 360 25.92 12.71 -7.43
C HIS A 360 27.09 13.59 -6.97
N ASN A 361 26.80 14.61 -6.16
CA ASN A 361 27.82 15.49 -5.58
C ASN A 361 28.86 14.72 -4.77
N MET A 362 28.44 13.77 -3.92
CA MET A 362 29.37 12.93 -3.14
C MET A 362 30.22 12.01 -4.03
N LYS A 363 29.66 11.49 -5.13
CA LYS A 363 30.43 10.70 -6.11
C LYS A 363 31.49 11.54 -6.80
N ASP A 364 31.17 12.77 -7.18
CA ASP A 364 32.11 13.71 -7.81
C ASP A 364 33.21 14.14 -6.84
N GLU A 365 32.86 14.40 -5.58
CA GLU A 365 33.81 14.68 -4.49
C GLU A 365 34.77 13.50 -4.28
N MET A 366 34.23 12.26 -4.26
CA MET A 366 35.04 11.04 -4.15
C MET A 366 35.96 10.87 -5.35
N ALA A 367 35.48 11.12 -6.57
CA ALA A 367 36.31 11.07 -7.78
C ALA A 367 37.42 12.13 -7.78
N ARG A 368 37.14 13.33 -7.25
CA ARG A 368 38.13 14.39 -7.05
C ARG A 368 39.20 13.95 -6.06
N HIS A 369 38.81 13.42 -4.90
CA HIS A 369 39.77 12.90 -3.91
C HIS A 369 40.64 11.80 -4.49
N LEU A 370 40.08 10.84 -5.24
CA LEU A 370 40.86 9.79 -5.88
C LEU A 370 41.93 10.34 -6.83
N ARG A 371 41.60 11.39 -7.61
CA ARG A 371 42.58 12.08 -8.46
C ARG A 371 43.69 12.73 -7.65
N GLU A 372 43.34 13.46 -6.59
CA GLU A 372 44.31 14.10 -5.69
C GLU A 372 45.24 13.08 -5.01
N TYR A 373 44.70 11.93 -4.58
CA TYR A 373 45.48 10.84 -4.02
C TYR A 373 46.46 10.26 -5.05
N GLN A 374 46.02 10.08 -6.30
CA GLN A 374 46.90 9.60 -7.38
C GLN A 374 48.01 10.61 -7.69
N GLU A 375 47.71 11.90 -7.73
CA GLU A 375 48.71 12.96 -7.91
C GLU A 375 49.73 12.97 -6.77
N LEU A 376 49.28 12.86 -5.51
CA LEU A 376 50.16 12.79 -4.35
C LEU A 376 51.04 11.53 -4.38
N LEU A 377 50.48 10.39 -4.79
CA LEU A 377 51.24 9.15 -4.98
C LEU A 377 52.33 9.34 -6.04
N ASN A 378 52.01 9.98 -7.17
CA ASN A 378 52.97 10.28 -8.23
C ASN A 378 54.12 11.16 -7.70
N VAL A 379 53.82 12.20 -6.92
CA VAL A 379 54.83 13.05 -6.27
C VAL A 379 55.70 12.23 -5.30
N LYS A 380 55.09 11.36 -4.48
CA LYS A 380 55.83 10.48 -3.58
C LYS A 380 56.79 9.55 -4.33
N MET A 381 56.34 8.97 -5.45
CA MET A 381 57.19 8.12 -6.29
C MET A 381 58.36 8.91 -6.90
N ALA A 382 58.13 10.15 -7.35
CA ALA A 382 59.20 11.02 -7.83
C ALA A 382 60.24 11.30 -6.73
N LEU A 383 59.79 11.60 -5.51
CA LEU A 383 60.66 11.81 -4.34
C LEU A 383 61.44 10.53 -3.96
N ASP A 384 60.82 9.35 -4.02
CA ASP A 384 61.53 8.09 -3.79
C ASP A 384 62.65 7.87 -4.82
N ILE A 385 62.40 8.21 -6.09
CA ILE A 385 63.40 8.15 -7.15
C ILE A 385 64.53 9.14 -6.85
N GLU A 386 64.22 10.38 -6.46
CA GLU A 386 65.22 11.37 -6.05
C GLU A 386 66.06 10.90 -4.86
N ILE A 387 65.44 10.32 -3.83
CA ILE A 387 66.16 9.76 -2.68
C ILE A 387 67.07 8.61 -3.13
N ALA A 388 66.59 7.74 -4.02
CA ALA A 388 67.39 6.63 -4.54
C ALA A 388 68.58 7.14 -5.39
N THR A 389 68.40 8.18 -6.19
CA THR A 389 69.50 8.79 -6.95
C THR A 389 70.48 9.47 -6.00
N TYR A 390 70.03 10.27 -5.03
CA TYR A 390 70.90 10.88 -4.02
C TYR A 390 71.71 9.83 -3.24
N ARG A 391 71.08 8.73 -2.80
CA ARG A 391 71.78 7.61 -2.15
C ARG A 391 72.86 7.01 -3.04
N LYS A 392 72.56 6.75 -4.31
CA LYS A 392 73.53 6.22 -5.28
C LYS A 392 74.71 7.16 -5.52
N LEU A 393 74.47 8.47 -5.56
CA LEU A 393 75.53 9.47 -5.67
C LEU A 393 76.42 9.49 -4.41
N LEU A 394 75.81 9.43 -3.21
CA LEU A 394 76.52 9.36 -1.93
C LEU A 394 77.36 8.09 -1.80
N GLU A 395 76.82 6.92 -2.14
CA GLU A 395 77.55 5.65 -2.19
C GLU A 395 78.72 5.71 -3.21
N GLY A 396 78.54 6.42 -4.32
CA GLY A 396 79.59 6.69 -5.31
C GLY A 396 80.71 7.61 -4.78
N GLU A 397 80.38 8.58 -3.94
CA GLU A 397 81.35 9.44 -3.25
C GLU A 397 82.07 8.72 -2.11
N GLU A 398 81.36 7.91 -1.30
CA GLU A 398 81.98 7.06 -0.28
C GLU A 398 82.94 6.04 -0.91
N SER A 399 82.61 5.51 -2.09
CA SER A 399 83.50 4.65 -2.89
C SER A 399 84.74 5.39 -3.40
N ARG A 400 84.66 6.71 -3.64
CA ARG A 400 85.82 7.57 -4.00
C ARG A 400 86.68 7.95 -2.80
N ILE A 401 86.08 8.13 -1.63
CA ILE A 401 86.78 8.51 -0.39
C ILE A 401 87.42 7.28 0.30
N SER A 402 86.81 6.10 0.18
CA SER A 402 87.24 4.86 0.86
C SER A 402 88.20 3.98 0.04
N ALA A 403 88.49 4.34 -1.21
CA ALA A 403 89.47 3.63 -2.04
C ALA A 403 90.58 4.56 -2.53
N PRO A 404 91.88 4.17 -2.46
CA PRO A 404 92.91 4.78 -3.28
C PRO A 404 92.64 4.41 -4.75
N LEU A 405 92.67 5.39 -5.65
CA LEU A 405 92.59 5.21 -7.11
C LEU A 405 93.59 4.14 -7.65
N PRO A 406 93.42 3.58 -8.87
CA PRO A 406 92.41 3.88 -9.92
C PRO A 406 91.76 2.63 -10.60
N ASN A 407 90.62 2.79 -11.28
CA ASN A 407 90.49 2.48 -12.72
C ASN A 407 89.09 2.78 -13.28
N LEU A 408 89.08 3.55 -14.37
CA LEU A 408 87.96 3.79 -15.28
C LEU A 408 87.86 2.60 -16.25
N SER A 409 86.70 1.92 -16.34
CA SER A 409 86.34 1.09 -17.49
C SER A 409 84.83 0.78 -17.54
N ALA A 410 84.23 1.10 -18.69
CA ALA A 410 82.97 0.60 -19.26
C ALA A 410 81.66 0.90 -18.48
N LEU A 411 80.85 1.88 -18.88
CA LEU A 411 79.95 1.84 -20.05
C LEU A 411 79.34 0.46 -20.32
N SER A 412 78.18 0.19 -19.72
CA SER A 412 77.07 -0.51 -20.39
C SER A 412 75.81 -0.38 -19.51
N LEU A 413 74.95 0.60 -19.79
CA LEU A 413 73.54 0.46 -19.46
C LEU A 413 72.77 0.32 -20.76
N ARG A 414 72.57 -0.94 -21.07
CA ARG A 414 71.81 -1.52 -22.16
C ARG A 414 70.39 -0.93 -22.22
N GLU A 415 70.13 -0.32 -23.36
CA GLU A 415 68.83 -0.09 -23.96
C GLU A 415 67.99 -1.38 -23.92
N SER A 416 66.84 -1.32 -23.26
CA SER A 416 65.75 -2.27 -23.46
C SER A 416 64.45 -1.49 -23.53
N MET A 417 64.15 -1.08 -24.77
CA MET A 417 62.81 -0.90 -25.30
C MET A 417 61.87 -1.99 -24.75
N HIS A 418 60.84 -1.59 -24.01
CA HIS A 418 59.62 -2.37 -23.91
C HIS A 418 58.46 -1.55 -24.46
N GLU A 419 58.11 -1.93 -25.67
CA GLU A 419 56.94 -1.58 -26.46
C GLU A 419 55.66 -1.95 -25.68
N ALA A 420 54.98 -0.94 -25.14
CA ALA A 420 53.62 -1.09 -24.63
C ALA A 420 52.65 -0.90 -25.81
N LYS A 421 52.17 -2.02 -26.35
CA LYS A 421 51.04 -2.09 -27.29
C LYS A 421 49.87 -1.23 -26.80
N PRO A 422 49.16 -0.53 -27.69
CA PRO A 422 47.85 0.04 -27.36
C PRO A 422 46.89 -1.13 -27.12
N HIS A 423 46.29 -1.18 -25.92
CA HIS A 423 45.24 -2.14 -25.63
C HIS A 423 44.01 -1.71 -26.42
N ALA A 424 43.67 -2.51 -27.44
CA ALA A 424 42.45 -2.37 -28.20
C ALA A 424 41.23 -2.42 -27.29
N GLU A 425 40.23 -1.63 -27.69
CA GLU A 425 38.90 -1.46 -27.12
C GLU A 425 38.24 -2.79 -26.75
N ALA A 426 37.69 -2.86 -25.54
CA ALA A 426 36.71 -3.87 -25.17
C ALA A 426 35.39 -3.15 -24.86
N THR A 427 34.70 -2.70 -25.92
CA THR A 427 33.30 -2.31 -25.84
C THR A 427 32.49 -3.57 -25.55
N THR A 428 32.07 -3.74 -24.30
CA THR A 428 31.17 -4.83 -23.92
C THR A 428 29.79 -4.57 -24.53
N THR A 429 29.52 -5.13 -25.71
CA THR A 429 28.16 -5.17 -26.27
C THR A 429 27.32 -6.13 -25.43
N ARG A 430 26.35 -5.61 -24.68
CA ARG A 430 25.39 -6.43 -23.95
C ARG A 430 24.33 -6.94 -24.93
N LYS A 431 24.27 -8.25 -25.14
CA LYS A 431 23.12 -8.89 -25.80
C LYS A 431 21.94 -8.91 -24.84
N VAL A 432 20.81 -8.33 -25.26
CA VAL A 432 19.56 -8.35 -24.53
C VAL A 432 18.72 -9.53 -25.05
N LEU A 433 18.43 -10.50 -24.19
CA LEU A 433 17.45 -11.55 -24.47
C LEU A 433 16.10 -11.11 -23.93
N ILE A 434 15.11 -10.97 -24.81
CA ILE A 434 13.72 -10.73 -24.42
C ILE A 434 13.00 -12.08 -24.47
N LYS A 435 12.50 -12.51 -23.31
CA LYS A 435 11.74 -13.73 -23.14
C LYS A 435 10.28 -13.35 -22.87
N THR A 436 9.40 -13.65 -23.81
CA THR A 436 7.97 -13.40 -23.67
C THR A 436 7.28 -14.69 -23.26
N ILE A 437 6.59 -14.67 -22.13
CA ILE A 437 5.90 -15.82 -21.55
C ILE A 437 4.41 -15.49 -21.50
N GLU A 438 3.59 -16.24 -22.25
CA GLU A 438 2.14 -16.20 -22.11
C GLU A 438 1.67 -17.24 -21.09
N THR A 439 0.97 -16.77 -20.06
CA THR A 439 0.38 -17.62 -19.02
C THR A 439 -1.12 -17.45 -18.98
N ARG A 440 -1.86 -18.57 -18.90
CA ARG A 440 -3.29 -18.60 -18.62
C ARG A 440 -3.51 -19.55 -17.44
N ASP A 441 -4.26 -19.09 -16.44
CA ASP A 441 -4.55 -19.84 -15.21
C ASP A 441 -3.30 -20.38 -14.49
N GLY A 442 -2.21 -19.62 -14.53
CA GLY A 442 -0.95 -19.95 -13.83
C GLY A 442 -0.09 -21.03 -14.49
N GLN A 443 -0.47 -21.55 -15.66
CA GLN A 443 0.39 -22.42 -16.46
C GLN A 443 0.90 -21.70 -17.71
N VAL A 444 2.20 -21.90 -18.01
CA VAL A 444 2.86 -21.36 -19.20
C VAL A 444 2.38 -22.14 -20.42
N ILE A 445 1.69 -21.44 -21.32
CA ILE A 445 1.09 -22.03 -22.53
C ILE A 445 1.92 -21.77 -23.78
N ASN A 446 2.76 -20.74 -23.78
CA ASN A 446 3.68 -20.47 -24.89
C ASN A 446 4.95 -19.73 -24.41
N GLU A 447 6.11 -20.14 -24.92
CA GLU A 447 7.40 -19.52 -24.62
C GLU A 447 8.13 -19.25 -25.93
N SER A 448 8.43 -17.98 -26.20
CA SER A 448 9.23 -17.56 -27.36
C SER A 448 10.38 -16.67 -26.92
N THR A 449 11.58 -17.01 -27.38
CA THR A 449 12.82 -16.25 -27.15
C THR A 449 13.32 -15.70 -28.47
N GLN A 450 13.41 -14.37 -28.56
CA GLN A 450 13.94 -13.67 -29.72
C GLN A 450 15.24 -12.95 -29.34
N ASN A 451 16.31 -13.25 -30.07
CA ASN A 451 17.59 -12.57 -29.91
C ASN A 451 17.55 -11.28 -30.73
N HIS A 452 17.65 -10.14 -30.07
CA HIS A 452 17.85 -8.86 -30.75
C HIS A 452 19.35 -8.55 -30.74
N ASP A 453 19.99 -8.70 -31.90
CA ASP A 453 21.35 -8.22 -32.11
C ASP A 453 21.21 -6.79 -32.65
N ASP A 454 21.37 -5.80 -31.78
CA ASP A 454 21.47 -4.40 -32.19
C ASP A 454 22.80 -4.21 -32.93
N LEU A 455 22.71 -3.95 -34.23
CA LEU A 455 23.79 -3.43 -35.05
C LEU A 455 23.86 -1.92 -34.82
N GLU A 456 24.82 -1.47 -34.00
CA GLU A 456 25.36 -0.10 -34.07
C GLU A 456 26.33 0.02 -35.25
#